data_AF-A0A1Z4I8C7-F1
#
_entry.id   AF-A0A1Z4I8C7-F1
#
_cell.length_a   1.000
_cell.length_b   1.000
_cell.length_c   1.000
_cell.angle_alpha   90.00
_cell.angle_beta   90.00
_cell.angle_gamma   90.00
#
_symmetry.space_group_name_H-M   'P 1'
#
loop_
_entity.id
_entity.type
_entity.pdbx_description
1 polymer ?
#
loop_
_entity_poly.entity_id
_entity_poly.type
_entity_poly.pdbx_seq_one_letter_code
_entity_poly.pdbx_strand_id
1 'polypeptide(L)'
;MFLYPRQCLLEVKAMQFNLLKPKQILAIGLFSSVMFLSPLSSLALTVKEVPNPRQRGVWVTDMAGILNNETESQINQLISQLETKNGTEMAVVTVPKTSPADSPKAFATELFNY
;
A
#
# COMPACT_ATOMS: atom_id res chain seq x y z
N MET A 1 39.31 50.50 -40.88
CA MET A 1 39.84 50.07 -39.57
C MET A 1 38.76 49.26 -38.88
N PHE A 2 38.87 47.93 -38.84
CA PHE A 2 38.45 47.05 -37.75
C PHE A 2 38.93 45.64 -38.13
N LEU A 3 40.08 45.28 -37.57
CA LEU A 3 40.65 43.94 -37.58
C LEU A 3 39.82 43.08 -36.61
N TYR A 4 39.34 41.92 -37.05
CA TYR A 4 38.85 40.88 -36.14
C TYR A 4 39.86 39.73 -36.08
N PRO A 5 40.25 39.29 -34.87
CA PRO A 5 41.39 38.41 -34.68
C PRO A 5 41.01 36.92 -34.78
N ARG A 6 42.03 36.15 -35.14
CA ARG A 6 42.17 34.72 -34.86
C ARG A 6 41.88 34.46 -33.37
N GLN A 7 41.22 33.34 -33.06
CA GLN A 7 41.62 32.35 -32.05
C GLN A 7 40.54 31.24 -31.97
N CYS A 8 40.79 30.15 -32.70
CA CYS A 8 40.08 28.89 -32.61
C CYS A 8 40.92 27.96 -31.73
N LEU A 9 40.59 27.82 -30.45
CA LEU A 9 41.00 26.75 -29.51
C LEU A 9 40.50 27.22 -28.12
N LEU A 10 39.59 26.54 -27.42
CA LEU A 10 39.92 25.45 -26.51
C LEU A 10 38.63 24.82 -25.94
N GLU A 11 38.66 23.48 -25.79
CA GLU A 11 37.88 22.70 -24.82
C GLU A 11 36.35 22.63 -24.97
N VAL A 12 35.87 22.10 -26.11
CA VAL A 12 34.73 21.17 -26.03
C VAL A 12 35.30 19.85 -25.55
N LYS A 13 35.44 19.69 -24.23
CA LYS A 13 35.85 18.45 -23.60
C LYS A 13 34.88 17.37 -24.07
N ALA A 14 35.37 16.52 -24.96
CA ALA A 14 34.59 15.43 -25.52
C ALA A 14 33.97 14.64 -24.37
N MET A 15 32.65 14.70 -24.25
CA MET A 15 31.88 13.76 -23.45
C MET A 15 32.04 12.42 -24.15
N GLN A 16 33.12 11.71 -23.82
CA GLN A 16 33.41 10.38 -24.30
C GLN A 16 32.38 9.44 -23.67
N PHE A 17 31.25 9.30 -24.34
CA PHE A 17 30.33 8.21 -24.08
C PHE A 17 31.06 6.92 -24.46
N ASN A 18 31.52 6.19 -23.45
CA ASN A 18 32.00 4.84 -23.63
C ASN A 18 30.90 4.04 -24.35
N LEU A 19 31.15 3.65 -25.60
CA LEU A 19 30.29 2.75 -26.36
C LEU A 19 30.26 1.41 -25.62
N LEU A 20 29.20 1.19 -24.83
CA LEU A 20 29.01 -0.09 -24.15
C LEU A 20 28.98 -1.21 -25.19
N LYS A 21 29.74 -2.27 -24.90
CA LYS A 21 29.88 -3.41 -25.82
C LYS A 21 28.53 -4.13 -25.94
N PRO A 22 28.17 -4.70 -27.10
CA PRO A 22 26.85 -5.31 -27.33
C PRO A 22 26.51 -6.44 -26.35
N LYS A 23 27.51 -7.18 -25.85
CA LYS A 23 27.33 -8.19 -24.77
C LYS A 23 26.86 -7.58 -23.44
N GLN A 24 27.26 -6.34 -23.13
CA GLN A 24 26.88 -5.65 -21.89
C GLN A 24 25.47 -5.04 -22.00
N ILE A 25 25.07 -4.60 -23.19
CA ILE A 25 23.71 -4.09 -23.46
C ILE A 25 22.67 -5.22 -23.31
N LEU A 26 22.96 -6.41 -23.85
CA LEU A 26 22.10 -7.59 -23.69
C LEU A 26 21.97 -8.01 -22.22
N ALA A 27 23.08 -7.97 -21.46
CA ALA A 27 23.09 -8.34 -20.05
C ALA A 27 22.28 -7.37 -19.16
N ILE A 28 22.36 -6.06 -19.43
CA ILE A 28 21.64 -5.03 -18.67
C ILE A 28 20.13 -5.08 -18.97
N GLY A 29 19.74 -5.32 -20.23
CA GLY A 29 18.33 -5.48 -20.62
C GLY A 29 17.66 -6.71 -19.99
N LEU A 30 18.41 -7.81 -19.84
CA LEU A 30 17.94 -9.01 -19.13
C LEU A 30 17.74 -8.75 -17.63
N PHE A 31 18.61 -7.95 -17.00
CA PHE A 31 18.50 -7.61 -15.58
C PHE A 31 17.34 -6.64 -15.30
N SER A 32 17.08 -5.66 -16.16
CA SER A 32 15.94 -4.73 -15.99
C SER A 32 14.60 -5.43 -16.20
N SER A 33 14.53 -6.39 -17.14
CA SER A 33 13.28 -7.11 -17.43
C SER A 33 12.81 -8.01 -16.27
N VAL A 34 13.70 -8.50 -15.41
CA VAL A 34 13.33 -9.38 -14.28
C VAL A 34 12.68 -8.59 -13.12
N MET A 35 13.02 -7.31 -12.95
CA MET A 35 12.50 -6.48 -11.84
C MET A 35 11.03 -6.09 -12.02
N PHE A 36 10.52 -6.08 -13.27
CA PHE A 36 9.12 -5.73 -13.58
C PHE A 36 8.15 -6.93 -13.58
N LEU A 37 8.63 -8.15 -13.33
CA LEU A 37 7.79 -9.37 -13.32
C LEU A 37 7.37 -9.80 -11.91
N SER A 38 7.34 -8.89 -10.93
CA SER A 38 6.70 -9.22 -9.66
C SER A 38 5.19 -9.35 -9.88
N PRO A 39 4.56 -10.48 -9.54
CA PRO A 39 3.11 -10.58 -9.57
C PRO A 39 2.55 -9.50 -8.64
N LEU A 40 1.67 -8.66 -9.16
CA LEU A 40 0.78 -7.85 -8.33
C LEU A 40 -0.09 -8.85 -7.57
N SER A 41 0.34 -9.22 -6.36
CA SER A 41 -0.47 -10.03 -5.44
C SER A 41 -1.85 -9.38 -5.37
N SER A 42 -2.85 -10.05 -5.93
CA SER A 42 -4.24 -9.64 -5.83
C SER A 42 -4.53 -9.50 -4.33
N LEU A 43 -4.85 -8.28 -3.89
CA LEU A 43 -5.10 -7.94 -2.49
C LEU A 43 -6.44 -8.54 -2.03
N ALA A 44 -6.48 -9.86 -1.91
CA ALA A 44 -7.58 -10.58 -1.34
C ALA A 44 -7.38 -10.57 0.19
N LEU A 45 -8.10 -9.69 0.89
CA LEU A 45 -8.02 -9.58 2.35
C LEU A 45 -8.53 -10.87 2.99
N THR A 46 -7.70 -11.45 3.83
CA THR A 46 -8.02 -12.59 4.68
C THR A 46 -8.43 -12.12 6.07
N VAL A 47 -9.16 -12.97 6.80
CA VAL A 47 -9.60 -12.67 8.17
C VAL A 47 -8.43 -12.34 9.10
N LYS A 48 -7.29 -13.01 8.93
CA LYS A 48 -6.09 -12.82 9.77
C LYS A 48 -5.44 -11.45 9.61
N GLU A 49 -5.70 -10.78 8.51
CA GLU A 49 -5.16 -9.45 8.23
C GLU A 49 -6.01 -8.34 8.84
N VAL A 50 -7.21 -8.66 9.35
CA VAL A 50 -8.07 -7.72 10.07
C VAL A 50 -7.60 -7.64 11.53
N PRO A 51 -7.08 -6.49 12.01
CA PRO A 51 -6.70 -6.34 13.40
C PRO A 51 -7.91 -6.52 14.32
N ASN A 52 -7.76 -7.33 15.37
CA ASN A 52 -8.82 -7.46 16.37
C ASN A 52 -8.88 -6.16 17.22
N PRO A 53 -9.98 -5.38 17.16
CA PRO A 53 -10.06 -4.10 17.87
C PRO A 53 -9.97 -4.26 19.40
N ARG A 54 -10.40 -5.40 19.95
CA ARG A 54 -10.39 -5.66 21.40
C ARG A 54 -8.99 -5.73 21.99
N GLN A 55 -8.00 -6.18 21.22
CA GLN A 55 -6.61 -6.21 21.65
C GLN A 55 -6.04 -4.80 21.90
N ARG A 56 -6.69 -3.78 21.32
CA ARG A 56 -6.34 -2.36 21.48
C ARG A 56 -7.27 -1.62 22.45
N GLY A 57 -8.22 -2.32 23.09
CA GLY A 57 -9.21 -1.70 23.97
C GLY A 57 -10.23 -0.81 23.25
N VAL A 58 -10.45 -1.04 21.95
CA VAL A 58 -11.46 -0.34 21.13
C VAL A 58 -12.41 -1.34 20.49
N TRP A 59 -13.44 -0.85 19.81
CA TRP A 59 -14.48 -1.64 19.14
C TRP A 59 -14.46 -1.49 17.61
N VAL A 60 -13.75 -0.50 17.08
CA VAL A 60 -13.73 -0.18 15.64
C VAL A 60 -12.39 -0.50 14.99
N THR A 61 -12.44 -1.08 13.79
CA THR A 61 -11.31 -1.22 12.88
C THR A 61 -11.75 -0.82 11.47
N ASP A 62 -11.31 0.36 11.01
CA ASP A 62 -11.63 0.90 9.68
C ASP A 62 -10.51 0.61 8.68
N MET A 63 -10.54 -0.55 8.01
CA MET A 63 -9.55 -0.84 6.95
C MET A 63 -9.95 -0.25 5.60
N ALA A 64 -11.22 0.16 5.44
CA ALA A 64 -11.68 0.80 4.22
C ALA A 64 -11.36 2.31 4.18
N GLY A 65 -11.02 2.92 5.32
CA GLY A 65 -10.73 4.35 5.43
C GLY A 65 -11.96 5.21 5.14
N ILE A 66 -13.15 4.70 5.47
CA ILE A 66 -14.43 5.37 5.20
C ILE A 66 -15.00 6.09 6.42
N LEU A 67 -14.45 5.84 7.61
CA LEU A 67 -14.85 6.47 8.85
C LEU A 67 -13.83 7.56 9.20
N ASN A 68 -14.34 8.68 9.73
CA ASN A 68 -13.47 9.70 10.32
C ASN A 68 -13.31 9.45 11.84
N ASN A 69 -12.29 10.07 12.43
CA ASN A 69 -11.97 9.89 13.85
C ASN A 69 -13.14 10.20 14.80
N GLU A 70 -13.98 11.19 14.46
CA GLU A 70 -15.15 11.54 15.26
C GLU A 70 -16.19 10.43 15.24
N THR A 71 -16.47 9.87 14.06
CA THR A 71 -17.41 8.75 13.89
C THR A 71 -16.91 7.50 14.59
N GLU A 72 -15.62 7.17 14.47
CA GLU A 72 -15.03 6.06 15.22
C GLU A 72 -15.16 6.26 16.73
N SER A 73 -14.89 7.48 17.23
CA SER A 73 -15.01 7.80 18.66
C SER A 73 -16.45 7.63 19.16
N GLN A 74 -17.44 8.12 18.41
CA GLN A 74 -18.86 7.98 18.74
C GLN A 74 -19.30 6.50 18.76
N ILE A 75 -18.91 5.70 17.76
CA ILE A 75 -19.21 4.27 17.72
C ILE A 75 -18.58 3.55 18.93
N ASN A 76 -17.30 3.82 19.21
CA ASN A 76 -16.62 3.25 20.37
C ASN A 76 -17.33 3.60 21.68
N GLN A 77 -17.79 4.84 21.85
CA GLN A 77 -18.53 5.26 23.04
C GLN A 77 -19.88 4.55 23.17
N LEU A 78 -20.65 4.46 22.09
CA LEU A 78 -21.95 3.78 22.08
C LEU A 78 -21.82 2.31 22.42
N ILE A 79 -20.84 1.62 21.83
CA ILE A 79 -20.61 0.19 22.11
C ILE A 79 -20.13 0.00 23.55
N SER A 80 -19.22 0.82 24.06
CA SER A 80 -18.80 0.74 25.47
C SER A 80 -19.98 0.96 26.43
N GLN A 81 -20.91 1.87 26.11
CA GLN A 81 -22.12 2.05 26.93
C GLN A 81 -23.04 0.83 26.88
N LEU A 82 -23.17 0.17 25.73
CA LEU A 82 -23.95 -1.07 25.59
C LEU A 82 -23.31 -2.21 26.39
N GLU A 83 -22.00 -2.40 26.27
CA GLU A 83 -21.23 -3.40 27.02
C GLU A 83 -21.40 -3.18 28.53
N THR A 84 -21.24 -1.94 29.00
CA THR A 84 -21.43 -1.62 30.43
C THR A 84 -22.88 -1.83 30.88
N LYS A 85 -23.86 -1.60 30.02
CA LYS A 85 -25.28 -1.69 30.37
C LYS A 85 -25.78 -3.13 30.49
N ASN A 86 -25.33 -4.03 29.64
CA ASN A 86 -25.91 -5.39 29.56
C ASN A 86 -24.90 -6.50 29.22
N GLY A 87 -23.59 -6.21 29.20
CA GLY A 87 -22.54 -7.17 28.87
C GLY A 87 -22.49 -7.57 27.40
N THR A 88 -23.23 -6.89 26.51
CA THR A 88 -23.21 -7.19 25.07
C THR A 88 -21.94 -6.63 24.44
N GLU A 89 -21.14 -7.50 23.86
CA GLU A 89 -19.94 -7.12 23.11
C GLU A 89 -20.27 -6.98 21.62
N MET A 90 -19.76 -5.92 20.99
CA MET A 90 -19.95 -5.66 19.56
C MET A 90 -18.66 -5.10 18.97
N ALA A 91 -18.29 -5.55 17.77
CA ALA A 91 -17.18 -4.97 17.01
C ALA A 91 -17.69 -4.47 15.67
N VAL A 92 -17.14 -3.35 15.21
CA VAL A 92 -17.44 -2.77 13.89
C VAL A 92 -16.16 -2.80 13.06
N VAL A 93 -16.24 -3.47 11.93
CA VAL A 93 -15.12 -3.64 11.01
C VAL A 93 -15.56 -3.21 9.63
N THR A 94 -14.79 -2.34 9.00
CA THR A 94 -14.93 -2.02 7.58
C THR A 94 -13.74 -2.65 6.85
N VAL A 95 -14.02 -3.24 5.68
CA VAL A 95 -12.99 -3.74 4.77
C VAL A 95 -13.37 -3.32 3.35
N PRO A 96 -12.41 -3.01 2.48
CA PRO A 96 -12.70 -2.61 1.10
C PRO A 96 -13.36 -3.73 0.29
N LYS A 97 -13.01 -5.00 0.58
CA LYS A 97 -13.56 -6.20 -0.06
C LYS A 97 -13.52 -7.37 0.92
N THR A 98 -14.48 -8.28 0.79
CA THR A 98 -14.54 -9.55 1.55
C THR A 98 -14.13 -10.76 0.70
N SER A 99 -13.83 -10.57 -0.57
CA SER A 99 -13.29 -11.61 -1.46
C SER A 99 -11.93 -12.09 -0.91
N PRO A 100 -11.69 -13.41 -0.83
CA PRO A 100 -12.35 -14.47 -1.57
C PRO A 100 -13.48 -15.18 -0.80
N ALA A 101 -13.92 -14.67 0.36
CA ALA A 101 -15.01 -15.29 1.09
C ALA A 101 -16.30 -15.28 0.26
N ASP A 102 -17.09 -16.35 0.35
CA ASP A 102 -18.31 -16.56 -0.42
C ASP A 102 -19.35 -15.44 -0.23
N SER A 103 -19.33 -14.79 0.94
CA SER A 103 -20.18 -13.65 1.25
C SER A 103 -19.60 -12.81 2.40
N PRO A 104 -20.05 -11.55 2.56
CA PRO A 104 -19.72 -10.75 3.74
C PRO A 104 -20.09 -11.42 5.06
N LYS A 105 -21.18 -12.19 5.09
CA LYS A 105 -21.59 -12.97 6.27
C LYS A 105 -20.59 -14.08 6.60
N ALA A 106 -20.11 -14.80 5.59
CA ALA A 106 -19.10 -15.84 5.79
C ALA A 106 -17.80 -15.23 6.36
N PHE A 107 -17.33 -14.13 5.78
CA PHE A 107 -16.18 -13.38 6.28
C PHE A 107 -16.37 -12.92 7.74
N ALA A 108 -17.51 -12.29 8.06
CA ALA A 108 -17.81 -11.83 9.41
C ALA A 108 -17.90 -12.98 10.42
N THR A 109 -18.44 -14.14 9.99
CA THR A 109 -18.53 -15.33 10.84
C THR A 109 -17.16 -15.92 11.12
N GLU A 110 -16.30 -16.02 10.11
CA GLU A 110 -14.93 -16.49 10.30
C GLU A 110 -14.13 -15.52 11.19
N LEU A 111 -14.27 -14.21 10.96
CA LEU A 111 -13.64 -13.18 11.79
C LEU A 111 -14.10 -13.20 13.25
N PHE A 112 -15.37 -13.45 13.50
CA PHE A 112 -15.90 -13.57 14.86
C PHE A 112 -15.33 -14.78 15.62
N ASN A 113 -14.97 -15.85 14.90
CA ASN A 113 -14.49 -17.11 15.49
C ASN A 113 -12.95 -17.23 15.55
N TYR A 114 -12.22 -16.22 15.06
CA TYR A 114 -10.75 -16.19 15.03
C TYR A 114 -10.17 -15.57 16.31
#